data_AF-A0A8H9WH34-F1
#
_entry.id   AF-A0A8H9WH34-F1
#
_cell.length_a   1.000
_cell.length_b   1.000
_cell.length_c   1.000
_cell.angle_alpha   90.00
_cell.angle_beta   90.00
_cell.angle_gamma   90.00
#
_symmetry.space_group_name_H-M   'P 1'
#
loop_
_entity.id
_entity.type
_entity.pdbx_description
1 polymer ?
#
loop_
_entity_poly.entity_id
_entity_poly.type
_entity_poly.pdbx_seq_one_letter_code
_entity_poly.pdbx_strand_id
1 'polypeptide(L)'
;MVRTNKSLYVLALFAFCLLVGAALYYIQLQSTELQKKSSQSITTMQQKSTLINAISQNLRARSYLLLTMLNEKDAFILDELNIQMNRQGAFFRRNRDALKALPLTPPQVKALGELYNLTTANSINQHKVINLLIEDDKDTAATLLFEQAIPNQVPMRAIVSDIITMVENENARITGGLQIDIKSKQQISFALTLMLGLFAVILISLLLKGIKIGDVLLTHKTTVHDSLISSAIDAIVVMNDDGVITAFNKGASLLFGYKEADIIN
;
A
#
# COMPACT_ATOMS: atom_id res chain seq x y z
N MET A 1 53.21 -8.54 -1.94
CA MET A 1 52.66 -9.87 -2.26
C MET A 1 51.19 -9.88 -1.84
N VAL A 2 50.26 -9.51 -2.73
CA VAL A 2 48.81 -9.51 -2.42
C VAL A 2 48.25 -10.85 -2.88
N ARG A 3 48.03 -11.77 -1.94
CA ARG A 3 47.32 -13.03 -2.20
C ARG A 3 45.85 -12.67 -2.35
N THR A 4 45.37 -12.53 -3.59
CA THR A 4 43.96 -12.22 -3.88
C THR A 4 43.10 -13.39 -3.40
N ASN A 5 42.52 -13.25 -2.21
CA ASN A 5 41.76 -14.31 -1.57
C ASN A 5 40.39 -14.40 -2.25
N LYS A 6 40.21 -15.35 -3.17
CA LYS A 6 38.94 -15.59 -3.88
C LYS A 6 37.75 -15.72 -2.92
N SER A 7 37.98 -16.21 -1.70
CA SER A 7 36.99 -16.27 -0.62
C SER A 7 36.45 -14.89 -0.19
N LEU A 8 37.28 -13.84 -0.23
CA LEU A 8 36.87 -12.48 0.15
C LEU A 8 35.88 -11.90 -0.86
N TYR A 9 36.07 -12.18 -2.15
CA TYR A 9 35.17 -11.73 -3.22
C TYR A 9 33.79 -12.39 -3.14
N VAL A 10 33.75 -13.70 -2.85
CA VAL A 10 32.49 -14.43 -2.62
C VAL A 10 31.77 -13.89 -1.39
N LEU A 11 32.49 -13.62 -0.30
CA LEU A 11 31.92 -13.03 0.91
C LEU A 11 31.33 -11.63 0.64
N ALA A 12 32.04 -10.79 -0.14
CA ALA A 12 31.57 -9.46 -0.51
C ALA A 12 30.29 -9.50 -1.36
N LEU A 13 30.22 -10.43 -2.33
CA LEU A 13 29.01 -10.63 -3.14
C LEU A 13 27.83 -11.10 -2.28
N PHE A 14 28.08 -12.07 -1.38
CA PHE A 14 27.06 -12.59 -0.47
C PHE A 14 26.53 -11.51 0.48
N ALA A 15 27.43 -10.71 1.08
CA ALA A 15 27.06 -9.57 1.90
C ALA A 15 26.23 -8.54 1.13
N PHE A 16 26.61 -8.26 -0.13
CA PHE A 16 25.83 -7.36 -0.99
C PHE A 16 24.43 -7.92 -1.28
N CYS A 17 24.30 -9.22 -1.60
CA CYS A 17 23.00 -9.86 -1.79
C CYS A 17 22.11 -9.77 -0.54
N LEU A 18 22.68 -9.99 0.65
CA LEU A 18 21.95 -9.82 1.92
C LEU A 18 21.50 -8.38 2.13
N LEU A 19 22.35 -7.39 1.85
CA LEU A 19 22.00 -5.97 1.96
C LEU A 19 20.88 -5.57 1.01
N VAL A 20 20.93 -6.04 -0.25
CA VAL A 20 19.86 -5.82 -1.23
C VAL A 20 18.56 -6.46 -0.76
N GLY A 21 18.61 -7.72 -0.28
CA GLY A 21 17.44 -8.40 0.25
C GLY A 21 16.81 -7.66 1.44
N ALA A 22 17.63 -7.22 2.40
CA ALA A 22 17.17 -6.46 3.56
C ALA A 22 16.54 -5.12 3.15
N ALA A 23 17.14 -4.43 2.18
CA ALA A 23 16.62 -3.16 1.68
C ALA A 23 15.28 -3.32 0.92
N LEU A 24 15.17 -4.34 0.06
CA LEU A 24 13.92 -4.67 -0.63
C LEU A 24 12.82 -5.06 0.36
N TYR A 25 13.15 -5.84 1.39
CA TYR A 25 12.21 -6.19 2.45
C TYR A 25 11.73 -4.94 3.21
N TYR A 26 12.64 -4.02 3.56
CA TYR A 26 12.29 -2.77 4.22
C TYR A 26 11.37 -1.88 3.38
N ILE A 27 11.65 -1.74 2.08
CA ILE A 27 10.78 -1.03 1.13
C ILE A 27 9.39 -1.67 1.09
N GLN A 28 9.32 -3.00 1.01
CA GLN A 28 8.07 -3.74 0.95
C GLN A 28 7.23 -3.56 2.22
N LEU A 29 7.87 -3.59 3.39
CA LEU A 29 7.21 -3.42 4.69
C LEU A 29 6.56 -2.02 4.79
N GLN A 30 7.32 -0.97 4.49
CA GLN A 30 6.85 0.43 4.49
C GLN A 30 5.71 0.63 3.48
N SER A 31 5.83 0.05 2.28
CA SER A 31 4.79 0.12 1.25
C SER A 31 3.49 -0.54 1.71
N THR A 32 3.59 -1.73 2.32
CA THR A 32 2.43 -2.49 2.81
C THR A 32 1.71 -1.75 3.93
N GLU A 33 2.44 -1.17 4.88
CA GLU A 33 1.85 -0.39 5.98
C GLU A 33 1.09 0.85 5.47
N LEU A 34 1.70 1.59 4.53
CA LEU A 34 1.06 2.76 3.92
C LEU A 34 -0.18 2.38 3.12
N GLN A 35 -0.13 1.29 2.36
CA GLN A 35 -1.29 0.77 1.62
C GLN A 35 -2.43 0.38 2.57
N LYS A 36 -2.12 -0.27 3.69
CA LYS A 36 -3.10 -0.63 4.72
C LYS A 36 -3.77 0.62 5.31
N LYS A 37 -2.99 1.62 5.73
CA LYS A 37 -3.50 2.88 6.30
C LYS A 37 -4.36 3.66 5.29
N SER A 38 -3.93 3.69 4.02
CA SER A 38 -4.66 4.31 2.92
C SER A 38 -6.00 3.60 2.68
N SER A 39 -5.99 2.27 2.56
CA SER A 39 -7.18 1.46 2.35
C SER A 39 -8.19 1.65 3.50
N GLN A 40 -7.74 1.61 4.76
CA GLN A 40 -8.59 1.86 5.93
C GLN A 40 -9.21 3.26 5.92
N SER A 41 -8.41 4.28 5.59
CA SER A 41 -8.90 5.66 5.48
C SER A 41 -9.97 5.77 4.38
N ILE A 42 -9.69 5.24 3.19
CA ILE A 42 -10.63 5.25 2.05
C ILE A 42 -11.93 4.52 2.39
N THR A 43 -11.85 3.34 3.00
CA THR A 43 -13.04 2.59 3.44
C THR A 43 -13.86 3.40 4.44
N THR A 44 -13.22 4.05 5.41
CA THR A 44 -13.93 4.88 6.40
C THR A 44 -14.62 6.07 5.72
N MET A 45 -13.93 6.74 4.80
CA MET A 45 -14.46 7.86 4.01
C MET A 45 -15.68 7.44 3.17
N GLN A 46 -15.59 6.27 2.52
CA GLN A 46 -16.69 5.68 1.74
C GLN A 46 -17.88 5.35 2.64
N GLN A 47 -17.66 4.68 3.78
CA GLN A 47 -18.70 4.36 4.74
C GLN A 47 -19.44 5.61 5.24
N LYS A 48 -18.71 6.67 5.61
CA LYS A 48 -19.31 7.97 5.98
C LYS A 48 -20.19 8.50 4.85
N SER A 49 -19.65 8.62 3.64
CA SER A 49 -20.35 9.17 2.48
C SER A 49 -21.63 8.39 2.16
N THR A 50 -21.55 7.05 2.15
CA THR A 50 -22.71 6.19 1.91
C THR A 50 -23.80 6.39 2.96
N LEU A 51 -23.43 6.42 4.24
CA LEU A 51 -24.41 6.58 5.33
C LEU A 51 -25.07 7.96 5.33
N ILE A 52 -24.30 9.03 5.08
CA ILE A 52 -24.83 10.39 5.02
C ILE A 52 -25.78 10.55 3.82
N ASN A 53 -25.42 9.99 2.67
CA ASN A 53 -26.29 9.99 1.50
C ASN A 53 -27.58 9.19 1.74
N ALA A 54 -27.48 8.03 2.40
CA ALA A 54 -28.66 7.24 2.78
C ALA A 54 -29.59 8.01 3.73
N ILE A 55 -29.04 8.74 4.70
CA ILE A 55 -29.81 9.63 5.59
C ILE A 55 -30.50 10.73 4.78
N SER A 56 -29.78 11.39 3.87
CA SER A 56 -30.32 12.44 3.00
C SER A 56 -31.50 11.95 2.16
N GLN A 57 -31.36 10.78 1.53
CA GLN A 57 -32.40 10.16 0.72
C GLN A 57 -33.62 9.77 1.56
N ASN A 58 -33.41 9.19 2.74
CA ASN A 58 -34.48 8.81 3.65
C ASN A 58 -35.36 10.01 4.06
N LEU A 59 -34.76 11.16 4.36
CA LEU A 59 -35.51 12.37 4.72
C LEU A 59 -36.45 12.83 3.61
N ARG A 60 -36.04 12.72 2.34
CA ARG A 60 -36.88 13.05 1.18
C ARG A 60 -37.95 11.99 0.93
N ALA A 61 -37.60 10.71 1.05
CA ALA A 61 -38.52 9.61 0.82
C ALA A 61 -39.72 9.66 1.78
N ARG A 62 -39.48 10.00 3.06
CA ARG A 62 -40.53 10.12 4.08
C ARG A 62 -41.55 11.20 3.75
N SER A 63 -41.14 12.30 3.13
CA SER A 63 -42.07 13.38 2.81
C SER A 63 -42.83 13.17 1.52
N TYR A 64 -42.21 12.51 0.53
CA TYR A 64 -42.95 11.94 -0.58
C TYR A 64 -44.03 10.95 -0.10
N LEU A 65 -43.69 10.05 0.83
CA LEU A 65 -44.62 9.07 1.35
C LEU A 65 -45.85 9.71 2.02
N LEU A 66 -45.65 10.77 2.81
CA LEU A 66 -46.77 11.52 3.41
C LEU A 66 -47.66 12.20 2.36
N LEU A 67 -47.06 12.73 1.29
CA LEU A 67 -47.82 13.29 0.15
C LEU A 67 -48.59 12.21 -0.61
N THR A 68 -48.03 11.01 -0.74
CA THR A 68 -48.74 9.85 -1.30
C THR A 68 -49.92 9.47 -0.42
N MET A 69 -49.71 9.35 0.90
CA MET A 69 -50.77 9.01 1.86
C MET A 69 -51.91 10.04 1.84
N LEU A 70 -51.61 11.33 1.71
CA LEU A 70 -52.64 12.38 1.63
C LEU A 70 -53.61 12.18 0.45
N ASN A 71 -53.11 11.68 -0.67
CA ASN A 71 -53.91 11.47 -1.89
C ASN A 71 -54.52 10.07 -1.98
N GLU A 72 -54.17 9.16 -1.08
CA GLU A 72 -54.65 7.78 -1.09
C GLU A 72 -56.05 7.68 -0.49
N LYS A 73 -56.91 6.86 -1.09
CA LYS A 73 -58.29 6.65 -0.68
C LYS A 73 -58.51 5.27 -0.07
N ASP A 74 -57.72 4.28 -0.45
CA ASP A 74 -57.85 2.92 0.06
C ASP A 74 -57.19 2.79 1.44
N ALA A 75 -57.97 2.38 2.45
CA ALA A 75 -57.51 2.20 3.82
C ALA A 75 -56.44 1.10 3.96
N PHE A 76 -56.50 0.05 3.13
CA PHE A 76 -55.48 -1.01 3.14
C PHE A 76 -54.16 -0.50 2.56
N ILE A 77 -54.22 0.31 1.50
CA ILE A 77 -53.00 0.95 0.95
C ILE A 77 -52.43 1.94 1.96
N LEU A 78 -53.27 2.72 2.65
CA LEU A 78 -52.82 3.61 3.73
C LEU A 78 -52.07 2.87 4.85
N ASP A 79 -52.55 1.69 5.25
CA ASP A 79 -51.85 0.86 6.24
C ASP A 79 -50.50 0.37 5.72
N GLU A 80 -50.43 -0.08 4.46
CA GLU A 80 -49.15 -0.46 3.84
C GLU A 80 -48.15 0.71 3.80
N LEU A 81 -48.61 1.91 3.44
CA LEU A 81 -47.79 3.11 3.43
C LEU A 81 -47.34 3.50 4.85
N ASN A 82 -48.18 3.31 5.87
CA ASN A 82 -47.80 3.51 7.27
C ASN A 82 -46.70 2.52 7.72
N ILE A 83 -46.81 1.25 7.33
CA ILE A 83 -45.75 0.25 7.56
C ILE A 83 -44.45 0.69 6.88
N GLN A 84 -44.51 1.17 5.64
CA GLN A 84 -43.35 1.70 4.93
C GLN A 84 -42.72 2.88 5.68
N MET A 85 -43.52 3.80 6.22
CA MET A 85 -43.03 4.95 6.99
C MET A 85 -42.28 4.51 8.24
N ASN A 86 -42.81 3.51 8.96
CA ASN A 86 -42.15 2.92 10.13
C ASN A 86 -40.81 2.27 9.77
N ARG A 87 -40.76 1.55 8.65
CA ARG A 87 -39.51 0.97 8.11
C ARG A 87 -38.49 2.05 7.78
N GLN A 88 -38.90 3.17 7.17
CA GLN A 88 -38.03 4.30 6.89
C GLN A 88 -37.49 4.94 8.19
N GLY A 89 -38.30 5.05 9.23
CA GLY A 89 -37.85 5.52 10.55
C GLY A 89 -36.80 4.61 11.18
N ALA A 90 -36.98 3.29 11.09
CA ALA A 90 -35.99 2.32 11.56
C ALA A 90 -34.69 2.38 10.73
N PHE A 91 -34.80 2.49 9.41
CA PHE A 91 -33.66 2.65 8.51
C PHE A 91 -32.84 3.91 8.84
N PHE A 92 -33.50 5.04 9.08
CA PHE A 92 -32.84 6.28 9.51
C PHE A 92 -32.01 6.07 10.78
N ARG A 93 -32.63 5.51 11.84
CA ARG A 93 -31.94 5.27 13.12
C ARG A 93 -30.72 4.38 12.95
N ARG A 94 -30.85 3.28 12.21
CA ARG A 94 -29.75 2.36 11.93
C ARG A 94 -28.58 3.04 11.21
N ASN A 95 -28.85 3.82 10.16
CA ASN A 95 -27.80 4.51 9.40
C ASN A 95 -27.14 5.62 10.23
N ARG A 96 -27.92 6.35 11.02
CA ARG A 96 -27.41 7.36 11.96
C ARG A 96 -26.49 6.73 13.01
N ASP A 97 -26.91 5.61 13.61
CA ASP A 97 -26.14 4.94 14.65
C ASP A 97 -24.85 4.33 14.08
N ALA A 98 -24.91 3.77 12.86
CA ALA A 98 -23.73 3.36 12.12
C ALA A 98 -22.79 4.54 11.82
N LEU A 99 -23.33 5.70 11.43
CA LEU A 99 -22.53 6.90 11.16
C LEU A 99 -21.86 7.42 12.43
N LYS A 100 -22.57 7.39 13.56
CA LYS A 100 -22.05 7.80 14.87
C LYS A 100 -20.95 6.87 15.39
N ALA A 101 -20.94 5.60 14.98
CA ALA A 101 -19.90 4.65 15.32
C ALA A 101 -18.58 4.87 14.53
N LEU A 102 -18.62 5.67 13.46
CA LEU A 102 -17.43 6.05 12.69
C LEU A 102 -16.71 7.23 13.37
N PRO A 103 -15.40 7.42 13.10
CA PRO A 103 -14.66 8.55 13.65
C PRO A 103 -15.14 9.87 13.02
N LEU A 104 -15.93 10.65 13.76
CA LEU A 104 -16.45 11.95 13.32
C LEU A 104 -15.65 13.11 13.92
N THR A 105 -15.52 14.20 13.17
CA THR A 105 -14.95 15.45 13.70
C THR A 105 -15.93 16.14 14.66
N PRO A 106 -15.46 16.97 15.62
CA PRO A 106 -16.36 17.65 16.55
C PRO A 106 -17.50 18.45 15.88
N PRO A 107 -17.28 19.18 14.76
CA PRO A 107 -18.36 19.82 14.02
C PRO A 107 -19.38 18.84 13.44
N GLN A 108 -18.94 17.68 12.92
CA GLN A 108 -19.82 16.64 12.41
C GLN A 108 -20.67 16.02 13.52
N VAL A 109 -20.08 15.77 14.71
CA VAL A 109 -20.82 15.25 15.88
C VAL A 109 -21.90 16.24 16.31
N LYS A 110 -21.57 17.54 16.36
CA LYS A 110 -22.52 18.60 16.71
C LYS A 110 -23.68 18.65 15.72
N ALA A 111 -23.38 18.73 14.42
CA ALA A 111 -24.38 18.76 13.36
C ALA A 111 -25.27 17.51 13.35
N LEU A 112 -24.71 16.32 13.61
CA LEU A 112 -25.48 15.08 13.72
C LEU A 112 -26.43 15.09 14.93
N GLY A 113 -26.01 15.70 16.05
CA GLY A 113 -26.86 15.92 17.22
C GLY A 113 -28.02 16.89 16.95
N GLU A 114 -27.75 18.00 16.26
CA GLU A 114 -28.79 18.95 15.83
C GLU A 114 -29.79 18.29 14.87
N LEU A 115 -29.29 17.51 13.91
CA LEU A 115 -30.13 16.72 13.00
C LEU A 115 -31.02 15.73 13.76
N TYR A 116 -30.49 15.08 14.80
CA TYR A 116 -31.28 14.16 15.63
C TYR A 116 -32.44 14.86 16.33
N ASN A 117 -32.21 16.04 16.91
CA ASN A 117 -33.26 16.79 17.59
C ASN A 117 -34.37 17.20 16.62
N LEU A 118 -34.01 17.74 15.45
CA LEU A 118 -34.98 18.14 14.42
C LEU A 118 -35.76 16.95 13.86
N THR A 119 -35.08 15.83 13.58
CA THR A 119 -35.73 14.63 13.04
C THR A 119 -36.67 13.97 14.04
N THR A 120 -36.35 14.03 15.34
CA THR A 120 -37.22 13.54 16.42
C THR A 120 -38.47 14.41 16.53
N ALA A 121 -38.30 15.74 16.61
CA ALA A 121 -39.43 16.67 16.65
C ALA A 121 -40.32 16.53 15.41
N ASN A 122 -39.73 16.44 14.23
CA ASN A 122 -40.50 16.27 13.00
C ASN A 122 -41.21 14.92 12.95
N SER A 123 -40.61 13.85 13.49
CA SER A 123 -41.26 12.53 13.53
C SER A 123 -42.54 12.55 14.35
N ILE A 124 -42.65 13.37 15.40
CA ILE A 124 -43.88 13.52 16.18
C ILE A 124 -44.99 14.11 15.30
N ASN A 125 -44.68 15.18 14.55
CA ASN A 125 -45.64 15.80 13.63
C ASN A 125 -46.04 14.87 12.49
N GLN A 126 -45.09 14.08 11.95
CA GLN A 126 -45.39 13.11 10.90
C GLN A 126 -46.32 11.99 11.37
N HIS A 127 -46.15 11.47 12.60
CA HIS A 127 -47.09 10.48 13.13
C HIS A 127 -48.48 11.07 13.35
N LYS A 128 -48.59 12.33 13.80
CA LYS A 128 -49.88 13.01 13.92
C LYS A 128 -50.59 13.13 12.56
N VAL A 129 -49.85 13.51 11.50
CA VAL A 129 -50.39 13.53 10.13
C VAL A 129 -50.92 12.15 9.74
N ILE A 130 -50.14 11.09 9.97
CA ILE A 130 -50.55 9.71 9.61
C ILE A 130 -51.82 9.29 10.35
N ASN A 131 -51.91 9.57 11.65
CA ASN A 131 -53.11 9.23 12.43
C ASN A 131 -54.35 9.95 11.89
N LEU A 132 -54.24 11.25 11.60
CA LEU A 132 -55.34 12.02 11.00
C LEU A 132 -55.76 11.46 9.63
N LEU A 133 -54.80 11.02 8.81
CA LEU A 133 -55.08 10.39 7.51
C LEU A 133 -55.80 9.04 7.65
N ILE A 134 -55.46 8.25 8.69
CA ILE A 134 -56.14 6.97 8.99
C ILE A 134 -57.54 7.22 9.54
N GLU A 135 -57.74 8.31 10.29
CA GLU A 135 -59.03 8.76 10.84
C GLU A 135 -59.91 9.49 9.79
N ASP A 136 -59.45 9.58 8.53
CA ASP A 136 -60.09 10.28 7.41
C ASP A 136 -60.25 11.80 7.60
N ASP A 137 -59.54 12.41 8.55
CA ASP A 137 -59.46 13.87 8.73
C ASP A 137 -58.36 14.46 7.83
N LYS A 138 -58.62 14.45 6.52
CA LYS A 138 -57.65 14.88 5.50
C LYS A 138 -57.37 16.38 5.51
N ASP A 139 -58.35 17.20 5.91
CA ASP A 139 -58.19 18.65 5.94
C ASP A 139 -57.20 19.07 7.04
N THR A 140 -57.38 18.54 8.26
CA THR A 140 -56.44 18.80 9.36
C THR A 140 -55.07 18.17 9.06
N ALA A 141 -55.05 16.98 8.47
CA ALA A 141 -53.80 16.33 8.05
C ALA A 141 -53.03 17.17 7.03
N ALA A 142 -53.71 17.72 6.02
CA ALA A 142 -53.12 18.57 5.00
C ALA A 142 -52.52 19.84 5.62
N THR A 143 -53.29 20.54 6.46
CA THR A 143 -52.81 21.73 7.18
C THR A 143 -51.55 21.42 7.98
N LEU A 144 -51.57 20.37 8.81
CA LEU A 144 -50.40 19.99 9.61
C LEU A 144 -49.20 19.57 8.74
N LEU A 145 -49.46 18.88 7.62
CA LEU A 145 -48.42 18.46 6.69
C LEU A 145 -47.72 19.65 6.03
N PHE A 146 -48.48 20.60 5.50
CA PHE A 146 -47.94 21.74 4.75
C PHE A 146 -47.41 22.87 5.63
N GLU A 147 -48.00 23.10 6.81
CA GLU A 147 -47.57 24.18 7.70
C GLU A 147 -46.42 23.77 8.63
N GLN A 148 -46.31 22.49 8.99
CA GLN A 148 -45.32 22.04 9.98
C GLN A 148 -44.40 20.93 9.45
N ALA A 149 -44.93 19.82 8.95
CA ALA A 149 -44.10 18.63 8.67
C ALA A 149 -43.21 18.74 7.41
N ILE A 150 -43.68 19.41 6.35
CA ILE A 150 -42.89 19.70 5.15
C ILE A 150 -41.86 20.81 5.39
N PRO A 151 -42.24 21.98 5.94
CA PRO A 151 -41.29 23.08 6.18
C PRO A 151 -40.11 22.68 7.08
N ASN A 152 -40.35 21.84 8.09
CA ASN A 152 -39.29 21.33 8.97
C ASN A 152 -38.20 20.52 8.25
N GLN A 153 -38.39 20.12 6.98
CA GLN A 153 -37.36 19.45 6.20
C GLN A 153 -36.28 20.37 5.67
N VAL A 154 -36.58 21.65 5.47
CA VAL A 154 -35.61 22.63 4.98
C VAL A 154 -34.40 22.72 5.92
N PRO A 155 -34.56 22.96 7.24
CA PRO A 155 -33.42 23.01 8.16
C PRO A 155 -32.71 21.65 8.27
N MET A 156 -33.44 20.53 8.24
CA MET A 156 -32.81 19.19 8.25
C MET A 156 -31.93 18.95 7.02
N ARG A 157 -32.39 19.37 5.83
CA ARG A 157 -31.62 19.27 4.58
C ARG A 157 -30.38 20.15 4.60
N ALA A 158 -30.47 21.36 5.15
CA ALA A 158 -29.33 22.24 5.31
C ALA A 158 -28.23 21.58 6.15
N ILE A 159 -28.59 21.06 7.33
CA ILE A 159 -27.63 20.36 8.20
C ILE A 159 -27.00 19.14 7.51
N VAL A 160 -27.79 18.34 6.78
CA VAL A 160 -27.24 17.20 6.03
C VAL A 160 -26.27 17.67 4.93
N SER A 161 -26.60 18.75 4.21
CA SER A 161 -25.70 19.35 3.21
C SER A 161 -24.40 19.85 3.83
N ASP A 162 -24.47 20.44 5.01
CA ASP A 162 -23.29 20.91 5.74
C ASP A 162 -22.41 19.73 6.18
N ILE A 163 -23.02 18.64 6.67
CA ILE A 163 -22.29 17.41 7.02
C ILE A 163 -21.61 16.80 5.78
N ILE A 164 -22.31 16.74 4.63
CA ILE A 164 -21.74 16.27 3.36
C ILE A 164 -20.52 17.11 3.01
N THR A 165 -20.64 18.44 3.05
CA THR A 165 -19.56 19.37 2.72
C THR A 165 -18.37 19.20 3.66
N MET A 166 -18.61 19.06 4.97
CA MET A 166 -17.54 18.80 5.95
C MET A 166 -16.81 17.48 5.67
N VAL A 167 -17.55 16.42 5.32
CA VAL A 167 -16.96 15.11 4.98
C VAL A 167 -16.21 15.16 3.65
N GLU A 168 -16.72 15.84 2.63
CA GLU A 168 -16.02 15.99 1.36
C GLU A 168 -14.71 16.78 1.51
N ASN A 169 -14.71 17.84 2.32
CA ASN A 169 -13.50 18.60 2.64
C ASN A 169 -12.49 17.78 3.46
N GLU A 170 -12.96 16.98 4.43
CA GLU A 170 -12.13 16.03 5.17
C GLU A 170 -11.51 14.99 4.22
N ASN A 171 -12.33 14.41 3.34
CA ASN A 171 -11.93 13.43 2.34
C ASN A 171 -10.86 13.99 1.38
N ALA A 172 -11.03 15.22 0.91
CA ALA A 172 -10.06 15.89 0.04
C ALA A 172 -8.72 16.10 0.75
N ARG A 173 -8.75 16.54 2.02
CA ARG A 173 -7.54 16.71 2.84
C ARG A 173 -6.81 15.40 3.10
N ILE A 174 -7.53 14.34 3.48
CA ILE A 174 -6.95 13.02 3.74
C ILE A 174 -6.34 12.46 2.46
N THR A 175 -7.06 12.54 1.34
CA THR A 175 -6.58 12.04 0.04
C THR A 175 -5.34 12.81 -0.42
N GLY A 176 -5.33 14.13 -0.28
CA GLY A 176 -4.17 14.96 -0.60
C GLY A 176 -2.95 14.59 0.25
N GLY A 177 -3.13 14.42 1.57
CA GLY A 177 -2.07 13.96 2.47
C GLY A 177 -1.52 12.57 2.12
N LEU A 178 -2.41 11.61 1.85
CA LEU A 178 -2.03 10.26 1.44
C LEU A 178 -1.23 10.26 0.12
N GLN A 179 -1.60 11.10 -0.85
CA GLN A 179 -0.85 11.22 -2.10
C GLN A 179 0.56 11.76 -1.89
N ILE A 180 0.73 12.74 -0.99
CA ILE A 180 2.06 13.27 -0.62
C ILE A 180 2.90 12.18 0.04
N ASP A 181 2.33 11.44 1.00
CA ASP A 181 3.00 10.34 1.70
C ASP A 181 3.44 9.25 0.72
N ILE A 182 2.53 8.82 -0.18
CA ILE A 182 2.82 7.82 -1.22
C ILE A 182 3.97 8.30 -2.13
N LYS A 183 3.90 9.54 -2.63
CA LYS A 183 4.96 10.09 -3.50
C LYS A 183 6.31 10.14 -2.80
N SER A 184 6.35 10.61 -1.55
CA SER A 184 7.59 10.70 -0.77
C SER A 184 8.25 9.32 -0.60
N LYS A 185 7.47 8.28 -0.27
CA LYS A 185 7.98 6.92 -0.09
C LYS A 185 8.38 6.25 -1.40
N GLN A 186 7.65 6.51 -2.49
CA GLN A 186 8.03 6.05 -3.82
C GLN A 186 9.36 6.66 -4.29
N GLN A 187 9.58 7.96 -4.05
CA GLN A 187 10.84 8.62 -4.39
C GLN A 187 12.03 8.03 -3.62
N ILE A 188 11.88 7.79 -2.32
CA ILE A 188 12.91 7.12 -1.50
C ILE A 188 13.21 5.72 -2.03
N SER A 189 12.17 4.93 -2.33
CA SER A 189 12.33 3.60 -2.90
C SER A 189 13.06 3.63 -4.23
N PHE A 190 12.71 4.55 -5.13
CA PHE A 190 13.37 4.70 -6.42
C PHE A 190 14.85 5.09 -6.28
N ALA A 191 15.15 6.07 -5.43
CA ALA A 191 16.52 6.51 -5.16
C ALA A 191 17.37 5.37 -4.57
N LEU A 192 16.81 4.58 -3.66
CA LEU A 192 17.51 3.46 -3.04
C LEU A 192 17.77 2.31 -4.04
N THR A 193 16.81 2.01 -4.89
CA THR A 193 16.99 1.02 -5.99
C THR A 193 18.08 1.48 -6.97
N LEU A 194 18.09 2.75 -7.35
CA LEU A 194 19.12 3.32 -8.22
C LEU A 194 20.51 3.26 -7.57
N MET A 195 20.60 3.62 -6.28
CA MET A 195 21.85 3.58 -5.50
C MET A 195 22.40 2.16 -5.39
N LEU A 196 21.56 1.17 -5.08
CA LEU A 196 21.96 -0.24 -5.02
C LEU A 196 22.38 -0.77 -6.40
N GLY A 197 21.69 -0.37 -7.46
CA GLY A 197 22.06 -0.73 -8.84
C GLY A 197 23.42 -0.17 -9.25
N LEU A 198 23.68 1.11 -8.97
CA LEU A 198 24.99 1.73 -9.21
C LEU A 198 26.09 1.06 -8.38
N PHE A 199 25.81 0.78 -7.10
CA PHE A 199 26.75 0.06 -6.24
C PHE A 199 27.04 -1.35 -6.76
N ALA A 200 26.03 -2.06 -7.27
CA ALA A 200 26.22 -3.38 -7.89
C ALA A 200 27.17 -3.30 -9.09
N VAL A 201 26.98 -2.32 -9.98
CA VAL A 201 27.85 -2.12 -11.16
C VAL A 201 29.29 -1.81 -10.74
N ILE A 202 29.48 -0.93 -9.76
CA ILE A 202 30.82 -0.59 -9.24
C ILE A 202 31.47 -1.82 -8.59
N LEU A 203 30.73 -2.55 -7.76
CA LEU A 203 31.19 -3.76 -7.10
C LEU A 203 31.62 -4.81 -8.13
N ILE A 204 30.77 -5.11 -9.13
CA ILE A 204 31.09 -6.05 -10.21
C ILE A 204 32.33 -5.61 -10.98
N SER A 205 32.46 -4.31 -11.30
CA SER A 205 33.63 -3.78 -12.00
C SER A 205 34.92 -3.95 -11.19
N LEU A 206 34.88 -3.69 -9.87
CA LEU A 206 36.02 -3.89 -8.97
C LEU A 206 36.38 -5.38 -8.82
N LEU A 207 35.38 -6.26 -8.72
CA LEU A 207 35.58 -7.71 -8.67
C LEU A 207 36.25 -8.21 -9.96
N LEU A 208 35.75 -7.78 -11.14
CA LEU A 208 36.33 -8.15 -12.43
C LEU A 208 37.77 -7.65 -12.59
N LYS A 209 38.07 -6.41 -12.15
CA LYS A 209 39.45 -5.88 -12.16
C LYS A 209 40.36 -6.69 -11.21
N GLY A 210 39.89 -7.02 -10.01
CA GLY A 210 40.65 -7.80 -9.03
C GLY A 210 41.00 -9.20 -9.52
N ILE A 211 40.05 -9.88 -10.19
CA ILE A 211 40.28 -11.19 -10.81
C ILE A 211 41.32 -11.07 -11.93
N LYS A 212 41.18 -10.12 -12.86
CA LYS A 212 42.15 -9.91 -13.96
C LYS A 212 43.57 -9.64 -13.45
N ILE A 213 43.73 -8.82 -12.41
CA ILE A 213 45.04 -8.55 -11.80
C ILE A 213 45.62 -9.83 -11.18
N GLY A 214 44.77 -10.63 -10.52
CA GLY A 214 45.17 -11.93 -9.98
C GLY A 214 45.68 -12.89 -11.05
N ASP A 215 44.96 -12.98 -12.18
CA ASP A 215 45.34 -13.86 -13.29
C ASP A 215 46.68 -13.44 -13.91
N VAL A 216 46.88 -12.15 -14.20
CA VAL A 216 48.15 -11.63 -14.73
C VAL A 216 49.32 -11.88 -13.78
N LEU A 217 49.11 -11.73 -12.47
CA LEU A 217 50.15 -11.95 -11.47
C LEU A 217 50.55 -13.44 -11.38
N LEU A 218 49.58 -14.35 -11.55
CA LEU A 218 49.86 -15.79 -11.61
C LEU A 218 50.63 -16.14 -12.88
N THR A 219 50.21 -15.66 -14.05
CA THR A 219 50.91 -15.90 -15.32
C THR A 219 52.33 -15.35 -15.30
N HIS A 220 52.54 -14.15 -14.75
CA HIS A 220 53.89 -13.60 -14.65
C HIS A 220 54.78 -14.44 -13.71
N LYS A 221 54.22 -14.99 -12.62
CA LYS A 221 54.95 -15.85 -11.68
C LYS A 221 55.34 -17.18 -12.32
N THR A 222 54.45 -17.81 -13.09
CA THR A 222 54.77 -19.04 -13.82
C THR A 222 55.82 -18.78 -14.89
N THR A 223 55.63 -17.76 -15.74
CA THR A 223 56.60 -17.44 -16.80
C THR A 223 57.99 -17.12 -16.25
N VAL A 224 58.10 -16.38 -15.14
CA VAL A 224 59.40 -16.10 -14.51
C VAL A 224 60.02 -17.37 -13.92
N HIS A 225 59.22 -18.23 -13.28
CA HIS A 225 59.70 -19.50 -12.74
C HIS A 225 60.22 -20.41 -13.85
N ASP A 226 59.46 -20.57 -14.93
CA ASP A 226 59.83 -21.37 -16.10
C ASP A 226 61.07 -20.79 -16.80
N SER A 227 61.15 -19.46 -16.90
CA SER A 227 62.33 -18.77 -17.47
C SER A 227 63.58 -18.96 -16.60
N LEU A 228 63.45 -18.95 -15.27
CA LEU A 228 64.56 -19.20 -14.35
C LEU A 228 65.04 -20.65 -14.43
N ILE A 229 64.11 -21.62 -14.46
CA ILE A 229 64.45 -23.04 -14.60
C ILE A 229 65.12 -23.30 -15.95
N SER A 230 64.58 -22.76 -17.04
CA SER A 230 65.10 -22.99 -18.40
C SER A 230 66.43 -22.29 -18.71
N SER A 231 66.71 -21.15 -18.06
CA SER A 231 67.97 -20.39 -18.26
C SER A 231 69.10 -20.80 -17.32
N ALA A 232 68.83 -21.60 -16.28
CA ALA A 232 69.86 -22.11 -15.39
C ALA A 232 70.84 -23.02 -16.14
N ILE A 233 72.14 -22.82 -15.88
CA ILE A 233 73.22 -23.63 -16.47
C ILE A 233 73.24 -25.03 -15.84
N ASP A 234 72.94 -25.12 -14.55
CA ASP A 234 72.89 -26.38 -13.83
C ASP A 234 71.72 -27.25 -14.29
N ALA A 235 71.90 -28.57 -14.19
CA ALA A 235 70.84 -29.54 -14.44
C ALA A 235 69.76 -29.46 -13.36
N ILE A 236 68.55 -29.04 -13.73
CA ILE A 236 67.39 -28.94 -12.84
C ILE A 236 66.32 -29.95 -13.27
N VAL A 237 65.95 -30.81 -12.34
CA VAL A 237 64.81 -31.73 -12.43
C VAL A 237 63.86 -31.41 -11.27
N VAL A 238 62.62 -31.08 -11.58
CA VAL A 238 61.57 -30.88 -10.57
C VAL A 238 60.63 -32.07 -10.63
N MET A 239 60.25 -32.60 -9.47
CA MET A 239 59.33 -33.73 -9.32
C MET A 239 58.23 -33.37 -8.31
N ASN A 240 57.02 -33.90 -8.50
CA ASN A 240 55.92 -33.73 -7.55
C ASN A 240 56.02 -34.73 -6.39
N ASP A 241 55.08 -34.65 -5.43
CA ASP A 241 55.04 -35.49 -4.24
C ASP A 241 54.81 -36.99 -4.55
N ASP A 242 54.30 -37.30 -5.75
CA ASP A 242 54.12 -38.67 -6.26
C ASP A 242 55.33 -39.20 -7.04
N GLY A 243 56.42 -38.42 -7.09
CA GLY A 243 57.68 -38.79 -7.75
C GLY A 243 57.69 -38.61 -9.28
N VAL A 244 56.66 -38.00 -9.86
CA VAL A 244 56.58 -37.72 -11.30
C VAL A 244 57.34 -36.44 -11.63
N ILE A 245 58.17 -36.47 -12.68
CA ILE A 245 58.95 -35.32 -13.14
C ILE A 245 58.02 -34.30 -13.80
N THR A 246 58.06 -33.06 -13.32
CA THR A 246 57.19 -31.96 -13.74
C THR A 246 57.94 -30.80 -14.42
N ALA A 247 59.27 -30.74 -14.32
CA ALA A 247 60.10 -29.84 -15.12
C ALA A 247 61.49 -30.45 -15.37
N PHE A 248 62.01 -30.30 -16.58
CA PHE A 248 63.30 -30.87 -16.98
C PHE A 248 64.05 -29.90 -17.90
N ASN A 249 64.97 -29.12 -17.33
CA ASN A 249 65.58 -28.02 -18.06
C ASN A 249 66.67 -28.46 -19.06
N LYS A 250 67.20 -27.50 -19.83
CA LYS A 250 68.25 -27.75 -20.84
C LYS A 250 69.53 -28.35 -20.23
N GLY A 251 69.93 -27.89 -19.04
CA GLY A 251 71.06 -28.46 -18.31
C GLY A 251 70.87 -29.95 -18.02
N ALA A 252 69.67 -30.36 -17.59
CA ALA A 252 69.33 -31.75 -17.34
C ALA A 252 69.29 -32.58 -18.62
N SER A 253 68.79 -32.01 -19.73
CA SER A 253 68.82 -32.68 -21.04
C SER A 253 70.23 -32.96 -21.53
N LEU A 254 71.16 -32.02 -21.32
CA LEU A 254 72.57 -32.19 -21.68
C LEU A 254 73.28 -33.21 -20.78
N LEU A 255 72.96 -33.22 -19.49
CA LEU A 255 73.60 -34.10 -18.52
C LEU A 255 73.13 -35.56 -18.64
N PHE A 256 71.83 -35.78 -18.83
CA PHE A 256 71.22 -37.12 -18.83
C PHE A 256 70.91 -37.66 -20.23
N GLY A 257 71.01 -36.84 -21.28
CA GLY A 257 70.88 -37.28 -22.68
C GLY A 257 69.45 -37.51 -23.18
N TYR A 258 68.44 -37.20 -22.36
CA TYR A 258 67.02 -37.25 -22.73
C TYR A 258 66.49 -35.86 -23.05
N LYS A 259 65.49 -35.74 -23.93
CA LYS A 259 64.79 -34.46 -24.11
C LYS A 259 63.66 -34.37 -23.09
N GLU A 260 63.30 -33.14 -22.72
CA GLU A 260 62.16 -32.86 -21.85
C GLU A 260 60.88 -33.59 -22.30
N ALA A 261 60.60 -33.57 -23.60
CA ALA A 261 59.44 -34.24 -24.22
C ALA A 261 59.48 -35.79 -24.14
N ASP A 262 60.64 -36.39 -23.82
CA ASP A 262 60.77 -37.84 -23.68
C ASP A 262 60.51 -38.30 -22.22
N ILE A 263 60.54 -37.37 -21.26
CA ILE A 263 60.51 -37.63 -19.81
C ILE A 263 59.23 -37.10 -19.16
N ILE A 264 58.75 -35.94 -19.60
CA ILE A 264 57.50 -35.34 -19.11
C ILE A 264 56.37 -35.78 -20.04
N ASN A 265 55.34 -36.41 -19.46
CA ASN A 265 54.12 -36.83 -20.15
C ASN A 265 53.04 -35.73 -20.10
#